data_AF-A0A962ZRK6-F1
#
_entry.id   AF-A0A962ZRK6-F1
#
_cell.length_a   1.000
_cell.length_b   1.000
_cell.length_c   1.000
_cell.angle_alpha   90.00
_cell.angle_beta   90.00
_cell.angle_gamma   90.00
#
_symmetry.space_group_name_H-M   'P 1'
#
loop_
_entity.id
_entity.type
_entity.pdbx_description
1 polymer ?
#
loop_
_entity_poly.entity_id
_entity_poly.type
_entity_poly.pdbx_seq_one_letter_code
_entity_poly.pdbx_strand_id
1 'polypeptide(L)'
;MSNTAFTFHAGTTPLLLSIPHDGRELPDDIAERMTPYAKALPDTDWHVARLYAFATDIGASVITARQSRYVIDLNRPASDGPLYDGQVSTGLCPARTFSGEPVYIDAATVDAGEQSGRTERYWQPYHEQIEKTLLKLKAAHGHALLWDAHSIMSEVPALFAGKLPVLNLGTFDGRSCSAHIQSALDAVAASSPYSSVCNGRFKGGYITRHYGRPDHGIHAVQLELAQRSYMNEKTLRYDASRSAQLVRTLRELLLTFIQSAKPARVQT
;
A
#
# COMPACT_ATOMS: atom_id res chain seq x y z
N MET A 1 -23.78 3.80 -10.75
CA MET A 1 -23.73 2.88 -9.60
C MET A 1 -22.54 3.29 -8.74
N SER A 2 -22.70 3.39 -7.42
CA SER A 2 -21.57 3.64 -6.52
C SER A 2 -20.57 2.49 -6.65
N ASN A 3 -19.31 2.78 -6.91
CA ASN A 3 -18.27 1.77 -7.03
C ASN A 3 -18.02 1.14 -5.65
N THR A 4 -18.32 -0.15 -5.51
CA THR A 4 -18.21 -0.86 -4.22
C THR A 4 -16.80 -1.34 -3.91
N ALA A 5 -15.82 -1.14 -4.81
CA ALA A 5 -14.46 -1.63 -4.63
C ALA A 5 -13.61 -0.78 -3.67
N PHE A 6 -13.92 0.52 -3.56
CA PHE A 6 -13.13 1.45 -2.76
C PHE A 6 -13.95 2.65 -2.27
N THR A 7 -13.40 3.36 -1.29
CA THR A 7 -13.76 4.74 -0.99
C THR A 7 -12.73 5.68 -1.59
N PHE A 8 -13.17 6.84 -2.09
CA PHE A 8 -12.29 7.84 -2.70
C PHE A 8 -12.59 9.24 -2.18
N HIS A 9 -11.54 9.95 -1.78
CA HIS A 9 -11.54 11.36 -1.44
C HIS A 9 -10.67 12.12 -2.46
N ALA A 10 -11.24 13.10 -3.14
CA ALA A 10 -10.48 13.95 -4.06
C ALA A 10 -9.80 15.10 -3.30
N GLY A 11 -8.48 15.23 -3.48
CA GLY A 11 -7.68 16.32 -2.90
C GLY A 11 -7.33 17.42 -3.91
N THR A 12 -6.44 18.32 -3.48
CA THR A 12 -5.97 19.50 -4.23
C THR A 12 -4.45 19.60 -4.36
N THR A 13 -3.69 18.74 -3.68
CA THR A 13 -2.22 18.65 -3.83
C THR A 13 -1.84 17.59 -4.87
N PRO A 14 -0.59 17.54 -5.38
CA PRO A 14 -0.17 16.53 -6.33
C PRO A 14 -0.09 15.10 -5.76
N LEU A 15 -0.47 14.88 -4.50
CA LEU A 15 -0.37 13.61 -3.81
C LEU A 15 -1.66 12.78 -3.90
N LEU A 16 -1.50 11.54 -4.36
CA LEU A 16 -2.45 10.45 -4.19
C LEU A 16 -1.90 9.45 -3.16
N LEU A 17 -2.68 9.18 -2.13
CA LEU A 17 -2.46 8.11 -1.17
C LEU A 17 -3.30 6.88 -1.56
N SER A 18 -2.65 5.74 -1.79
CA SER A 18 -3.26 4.43 -2.00
C SER A 18 -3.18 3.60 -0.72
N ILE A 19 -4.32 3.05 -0.29
CA ILE A 19 -4.43 2.15 0.88
C ILE A 19 -5.13 0.87 0.42
N PRO A 20 -4.39 -0.07 -0.19
CA PRO A 20 -4.99 -1.23 -0.87
C PRO A 20 -5.40 -2.36 0.09
N HIS A 21 -4.92 -2.37 1.34
CA HIS A 21 -4.98 -3.56 2.21
C HIS A 21 -5.62 -3.35 3.60
N ASP A 22 -6.16 -2.17 3.92
CA ASP A 22 -6.95 -1.97 5.16
C ASP A 22 -8.37 -2.58 5.05
N GLY A 23 -8.84 -2.82 3.83
CA GLY A 23 -10.15 -3.38 3.53
C GLY A 23 -10.42 -4.72 4.22
N ARG A 24 -11.67 -4.95 4.62
CA ARG A 24 -12.08 -6.08 5.46
C ARG A 24 -13.36 -6.75 5.00
N GLU A 25 -14.02 -6.19 3.98
CA GLU A 25 -15.25 -6.75 3.46
C GLU A 25 -14.94 -8.07 2.76
N LEU A 26 -15.68 -9.11 3.15
CA LEU A 26 -15.70 -10.42 2.52
C LEU A 26 -17.11 -10.62 1.95
N PRO A 27 -17.28 -10.65 0.62
CA PRO A 27 -18.55 -11.05 0.01
C PRO A 27 -19.00 -12.42 0.53
N ASP A 28 -20.30 -12.59 0.80
CA ASP A 28 -20.83 -13.80 1.47
C ASP A 28 -20.45 -15.09 0.71
N ASP A 29 -20.54 -15.07 -0.61
CA ASP A 29 -20.20 -16.19 -1.50
C ASP A 29 -18.71 -16.56 -1.46
N ILE A 30 -17.83 -15.61 -1.14
CA ILE A 30 -16.41 -15.85 -0.92
C ILE A 30 -16.18 -16.31 0.51
N ALA A 31 -16.79 -15.64 1.49
CA ALA A 31 -16.65 -15.93 2.90
C ALA A 31 -17.06 -17.37 3.22
N GLU A 32 -18.18 -17.87 2.69
CA GLU A 32 -18.64 -19.25 2.93
C GLU A 32 -17.59 -20.33 2.59
N ARG A 33 -16.71 -20.06 1.63
CA ARG A 33 -15.65 -20.96 1.16
C ARG A 33 -14.31 -20.79 1.89
N MET A 34 -14.18 -19.78 2.75
CA MET A 34 -12.94 -19.48 3.47
C MET A 34 -12.80 -20.30 4.75
N THR A 35 -11.55 -20.61 5.11
CA THR A 35 -11.25 -21.24 6.39
C THR A 35 -11.58 -20.30 7.56
N PRO A 36 -11.93 -20.83 8.76
CA PRO A 36 -12.14 -20.00 9.94
C PRO A 36 -10.94 -19.10 10.28
N TYR A 37 -9.72 -19.61 10.05
CA TYR A 37 -8.48 -18.86 10.28
C TYR A 37 -8.39 -17.64 9.34
N ALA A 38 -8.66 -17.82 8.05
CA ALA A 38 -8.59 -16.72 7.08
C ALA A 38 -9.71 -15.69 7.28
N LYS A 39 -10.90 -16.10 7.74
CA LYS A 39 -11.98 -15.17 8.10
C LYS A 39 -11.61 -14.19 9.22
N ALA A 40 -10.60 -14.51 10.03
CA ALA A 40 -10.08 -13.59 11.05
C ALA A 40 -9.18 -12.48 10.46
N LEU A 41 -8.83 -12.56 9.17
CA LEU A 41 -8.06 -11.56 8.42
C LEU A 41 -6.68 -11.23 9.06
N PRO A 42 -5.82 -12.23 9.35
CA PRO A 42 -4.55 -11.98 10.02
C PRO A 42 -3.56 -11.15 9.19
N ASP A 43 -3.69 -11.14 7.85
CA ASP A 43 -2.78 -10.42 6.95
C ASP A 43 -3.29 -9.03 6.52
N THR A 44 -4.33 -8.51 7.18
CA THR A 44 -4.84 -7.15 6.94
C THR A 44 -3.88 -6.09 7.46
N ASP A 45 -3.76 -5.01 6.70
CA ASP A 45 -3.00 -3.83 7.06
C ASP A 45 -3.83 -2.97 8.03
N TRP A 46 -4.06 -3.49 9.25
CA TRP A 46 -5.03 -2.96 10.20
C TRP A 46 -4.75 -1.49 10.54
N HIS A 47 -5.80 -0.66 10.49
CA HIS A 47 -5.82 0.75 10.91
C HIS A 47 -4.94 1.71 10.10
N VAL A 48 -4.35 1.29 8.99
CA VAL A 48 -3.60 2.18 8.08
C VAL A 48 -4.46 3.35 7.61
N ALA A 49 -5.73 3.12 7.24
CA ALA A 49 -6.66 4.20 6.85
C ALA A 49 -6.87 5.23 7.98
N ARG A 50 -6.97 4.76 9.23
CA ARG A 50 -7.06 5.63 10.41
C ARG A 50 -5.75 6.39 10.66
N LEU A 51 -4.61 5.72 10.48
CA LEU A 51 -3.29 6.28 10.70
C LEU A 51 -2.99 7.42 9.71
N TYR A 52 -3.44 7.27 8.47
CA TYR A 52 -3.28 8.28 7.43
C TYR A 52 -4.47 9.26 7.28
N ALA A 53 -5.44 9.27 8.20
CA ALA A 53 -6.62 10.14 8.10
C ALA A 53 -6.25 11.63 7.90
N PHE A 54 -5.12 12.06 8.47
CA PHE A 54 -4.55 13.40 8.32
C PHE A 54 -4.15 13.77 6.87
N ALA A 55 -4.05 12.80 5.96
CA ALA A 55 -3.68 13.04 4.56
C ALA A 55 -4.67 13.99 3.88
N THR A 56 -5.95 13.94 4.28
CA THR A 56 -6.98 14.87 3.80
C THR A 56 -6.73 16.31 4.25
N ASP A 57 -6.23 16.53 5.48
CA ASP A 57 -5.87 17.86 6.01
C ASP A 57 -4.72 18.52 5.23
N ILE A 58 -3.81 17.73 4.67
CA ILE A 58 -2.73 18.22 3.79
C ILE A 58 -3.16 18.24 2.32
N GLY A 59 -4.45 18.07 2.03
CA GLY A 59 -5.07 18.17 0.72
C GLY A 59 -4.77 17.02 -0.23
N ALA A 60 -4.33 15.85 0.26
CA ALA A 60 -4.08 14.69 -0.60
C ALA A 60 -5.38 14.06 -1.12
N SER A 61 -5.34 13.51 -2.33
CA SER A 61 -6.34 12.53 -2.76
C SER A 61 -6.09 11.21 -2.04
N VAL A 62 -7.14 10.49 -1.64
CA VAL A 62 -7.01 9.22 -0.91
C VAL A 62 -7.94 8.19 -1.54
N ILE A 63 -7.40 7.02 -1.87
CA ILE A 63 -8.16 5.84 -2.27
C ILE A 63 -7.92 4.73 -1.25
N THR A 64 -8.99 4.07 -0.81
CA THR A 64 -8.91 2.99 0.19
C THR A 64 -9.78 1.82 -0.24
N ALA A 65 -9.18 0.64 -0.31
CA ALA A 65 -9.89 -0.59 -0.64
C ALA A 65 -10.95 -0.93 0.41
N ARG A 66 -12.09 -1.49 -0.05
CA ARG A 66 -13.14 -1.97 0.85
C ARG A 66 -12.98 -3.45 1.17
N GLN A 67 -12.63 -4.24 0.17
CA GLN A 67 -12.48 -5.69 0.26
C GLN A 67 -11.17 -6.08 0.92
N SER A 68 -11.17 -7.22 1.60
CA SER A 68 -9.95 -7.83 2.09
C SER A 68 -9.03 -8.24 0.94
N ARG A 69 -7.71 -8.17 1.18
CA ARG A 69 -6.70 -8.71 0.26
C ARG A 69 -6.87 -10.19 -0.06
N TYR A 70 -7.60 -10.95 0.78
CA TYR A 70 -7.92 -12.35 0.48
C TYR A 70 -8.98 -12.51 -0.61
N VAL A 71 -9.85 -11.50 -0.80
CA VAL A 71 -10.75 -11.44 -1.95
C VAL A 71 -9.91 -11.21 -3.20
N ILE A 72 -9.12 -10.13 -3.20
CA ILE A 72 -8.18 -9.80 -4.26
C ILE A 72 -7.08 -8.86 -3.72
N ASP A 73 -5.83 -9.16 -4.03
CA ASP A 73 -4.68 -8.34 -3.66
C ASP A 73 -4.46 -7.24 -4.71
N LEU A 74 -4.91 -6.03 -4.40
CA LEU A 74 -4.80 -4.85 -5.29
C LEU A 74 -3.35 -4.37 -5.49
N ASN A 75 -2.38 -4.92 -4.75
CA ASN A 75 -0.96 -4.63 -4.97
C ASN A 75 -0.22 -5.78 -5.69
N ARG A 76 -0.98 -6.63 -6.41
CA ARG A 76 -0.50 -7.63 -7.38
C ARG A 76 -0.95 -7.30 -8.80
N PRO A 77 -0.18 -7.71 -9.82
CA PRO A 77 -0.60 -7.56 -11.22
C PRO A 77 -1.82 -8.46 -11.50
N ALA A 78 -2.73 -8.00 -12.37
CA ALA A 78 -3.87 -8.79 -12.81
C ALA A 78 -3.47 -10.12 -13.49
N SER A 79 -2.27 -10.19 -14.08
CA SER A 79 -1.71 -11.41 -14.68
C SER A 79 -1.21 -12.43 -13.65
N ASP A 80 -1.21 -12.09 -12.36
CA ASP A 80 -0.67 -12.89 -11.26
C ASP A 80 0.83 -13.26 -11.41
N GLY A 81 1.58 -12.46 -12.17
CA GLY A 81 3.02 -12.64 -12.31
C GLY A 81 3.79 -12.36 -11.00
N PRO A 82 4.92 -13.04 -10.76
CA PRO A 82 5.75 -12.80 -9.59
C PRO A 82 6.31 -11.37 -9.58
N LEU A 83 6.37 -10.74 -8.41
CA LEU A 83 6.98 -9.41 -8.25
C LEU A 83 8.48 -9.45 -7.91
N TYR A 84 8.92 -10.53 -7.26
CA TYR A 84 10.29 -10.71 -6.78
C TYR A 84 10.78 -12.10 -7.20
N ASP A 85 11.86 -12.13 -7.98
CA ASP A 85 12.46 -13.39 -8.41
C ASP A 85 12.95 -14.18 -7.18
N GLY A 86 12.56 -15.46 -7.10
CA GLY A 86 13.01 -16.39 -6.06
C GLY A 86 12.45 -16.14 -4.65
N GLN A 87 11.43 -15.29 -4.49
CA GLN A 87 10.77 -15.09 -3.19
C GLN A 87 9.36 -15.68 -3.18
N VAL A 88 8.93 -16.18 -2.01
CA VAL A 88 7.53 -16.55 -1.77
C VAL A 88 6.67 -15.30 -1.92
N SER A 89 5.77 -15.31 -2.90
CA SER A 89 4.78 -14.25 -3.12
C SER A 89 3.38 -14.82 -2.96
N THR A 90 2.49 -14.02 -2.37
CA THR A 90 1.04 -14.24 -2.49
C THR A 90 0.58 -13.98 -3.92
N GLY A 91 -0.40 -14.74 -4.41
CA GLY A 91 -1.04 -14.47 -5.70
C GLY A 91 -2.09 -13.35 -5.63
N LEU A 92 -2.64 -12.98 -6.78
CA LEU A 92 -3.71 -11.99 -6.97
C LEU A 92 -4.95 -12.34 -6.15
N CYS A 93 -5.31 -13.62 -6.10
CA CYS A 93 -6.27 -14.17 -5.14
C CYS A 93 -5.50 -15.12 -4.21
N PRO A 94 -5.06 -14.68 -3.02
CA PRO A 94 -4.17 -15.46 -2.17
C PRO A 94 -4.79 -16.81 -1.76
N ALA A 95 -4.10 -17.92 -2.07
CA ALA A 95 -4.50 -19.26 -1.63
C ALA A 95 -4.01 -19.59 -0.21
N ARG A 96 -2.97 -18.90 0.27
CA ARG A 96 -2.39 -19.08 1.61
C ARG A 96 -2.18 -17.73 2.29
N THR A 97 -2.28 -17.72 3.61
CA THR A 97 -1.92 -16.58 4.46
C THR A 97 -0.40 -16.39 4.50
N PHE A 98 0.07 -15.29 5.09
CA PHE A 98 1.50 -15.08 5.32
C PHE A 98 2.13 -16.11 6.27
N SER A 99 1.35 -16.69 7.18
CA SER A 99 1.78 -17.81 8.02
C SER A 99 1.74 -19.16 7.30
N GLY A 100 1.26 -19.19 6.05
CA GLY A 100 1.14 -20.40 5.26
C GLY A 100 -0.13 -21.20 5.53
N GLU A 101 -1.14 -20.67 6.22
CA GLU A 101 -2.41 -21.38 6.40
C GLU A 101 -3.29 -21.26 5.14
N PRO A 102 -4.14 -22.25 4.80
CA PRO A 102 -5.05 -22.14 3.66
C PRO A 102 -6.06 -21.01 3.85
N VAL A 103 -6.26 -20.20 2.81
CA VAL A 103 -7.29 -19.14 2.78
C VAL A 103 -8.68 -19.74 2.53
N TYR A 104 -8.75 -20.67 1.58
CA TYR A 104 -9.99 -21.36 1.18
C TYR A 104 -9.98 -22.80 1.69
N ILE A 105 -11.18 -23.32 2.00
CA ILE A 105 -11.38 -24.74 2.36
C ILE A 105 -10.91 -25.64 1.22
N ASP A 106 -11.23 -25.24 -0.02
CA ASP A 106 -10.70 -25.80 -1.24
C ASP A 106 -10.16 -24.67 -2.13
N ALA A 107 -8.85 -24.68 -2.40
CA ALA A 107 -8.19 -23.68 -3.22
C ALA A 107 -8.61 -23.74 -4.70
N ALA A 108 -9.09 -24.89 -5.18
CA ALA A 108 -9.59 -25.03 -6.55
C ALA A 108 -10.87 -24.22 -6.81
N THR A 109 -11.50 -23.70 -5.75
CA THR A 109 -12.68 -22.83 -5.87
C THR A 109 -12.37 -21.44 -6.41
N VAL A 110 -11.10 -21.06 -6.49
CA VAL A 110 -10.66 -19.83 -7.17
C VAL A 110 -10.03 -20.22 -8.50
N ASP A 111 -10.88 -20.50 -9.49
CA ASP A 111 -10.45 -20.77 -10.85
C ASP A 111 -10.19 -19.48 -11.64
N ALA A 112 -9.79 -19.63 -12.91
CA ALA A 112 -9.51 -18.50 -13.78
C ALA A 112 -10.75 -17.62 -14.04
N GLY A 113 -11.96 -18.20 -14.05
CA GLY A 113 -13.20 -17.46 -14.25
C GLY A 113 -13.53 -16.58 -13.03
N GLU A 114 -13.43 -17.16 -11.83
CA GLU A 114 -13.56 -16.45 -10.56
C GLU A 114 -12.53 -15.32 -10.44
N GLN A 115 -11.25 -15.60 -10.74
CA GLN A 115 -10.19 -14.60 -10.72
C GLN A 115 -10.48 -13.46 -11.71
N SER A 116 -10.96 -13.76 -12.92
CA SER A 116 -11.37 -12.74 -13.90
C SER A 116 -12.52 -11.88 -13.37
N GLY A 117 -13.57 -12.51 -12.83
CA GLY A 117 -14.72 -11.80 -12.27
C GLY A 117 -14.35 -10.88 -11.10
N ARG A 118 -13.45 -11.32 -10.21
CA ARG A 118 -12.91 -10.48 -9.13
C ARG A 118 -12.04 -9.34 -9.67
N THR A 119 -11.27 -9.60 -10.73
CA THR A 119 -10.45 -8.58 -11.39
C THR A 119 -11.32 -7.47 -11.94
N GLU A 120 -12.34 -7.80 -12.73
CA GLU A 120 -13.29 -6.84 -13.30
C GLU A 120 -14.06 -6.06 -12.23
N ARG A 121 -14.46 -6.73 -11.15
CA ARG A 121 -15.32 -6.13 -10.11
C ARG A 121 -14.57 -5.24 -9.13
N TYR A 122 -13.32 -5.56 -8.81
CA TYR A 122 -12.59 -4.95 -7.70
C TYR A 122 -11.25 -4.36 -8.12
N TRP A 123 -10.42 -5.13 -8.82
CA TRP A 123 -9.07 -4.71 -9.21
C TRP A 123 -9.11 -3.60 -10.25
N GLN A 124 -9.78 -3.84 -11.37
CA GLN A 124 -9.83 -2.91 -12.49
C GLN A 124 -10.39 -1.54 -12.07
N PRO A 125 -11.52 -1.44 -11.34
CA PRO A 125 -12.03 -0.13 -10.95
C PRO A 125 -11.09 0.62 -9.99
N TYR A 126 -10.41 -0.09 -9.08
CA TYR A 126 -9.41 0.52 -8.19
C TYR A 126 -8.24 1.12 -8.97
N HIS A 127 -7.71 0.35 -9.91
CA HIS A 127 -6.57 0.74 -10.75
C HIS A 127 -6.91 1.84 -11.76
N GLU A 128 -8.10 1.81 -12.37
CA GLU A 128 -8.61 2.89 -13.21
C GLU A 128 -8.74 4.20 -12.43
N GLN A 129 -9.20 4.13 -11.17
CA GLN A 129 -9.30 5.31 -10.32
C GLN A 129 -7.92 5.87 -9.94
N ILE A 130 -6.92 5.02 -9.66
CA ILE A 130 -5.53 5.45 -9.46
C ILE A 130 -5.03 6.17 -10.71
N GLU A 131 -5.11 5.51 -11.87
CA GLU A 131 -4.58 6.06 -13.12
C GLU A 131 -5.24 7.40 -13.48
N LYS A 132 -6.57 7.47 -13.45
CA LYS A 132 -7.33 8.69 -13.68
C LYS A 132 -6.91 9.82 -12.74
N THR A 133 -6.69 9.49 -11.47
CA THR A 133 -6.30 10.49 -10.47
C THR A 133 -4.89 10.99 -10.73
N LEU A 134 -3.91 10.11 -10.98
CA LEU A 134 -2.54 10.51 -11.28
C LEU A 134 -2.45 11.37 -12.54
N LEU A 135 -3.17 11.03 -13.60
CA LEU A 135 -3.22 11.84 -14.81
C LEU A 135 -3.81 13.22 -14.55
N LYS A 136 -4.89 13.31 -13.76
CA LYS A 136 -5.50 14.59 -13.35
C LYS A 136 -4.54 15.44 -12.52
N LEU A 137 -3.89 14.85 -11.53
CA LEU A 137 -2.92 15.55 -10.67
C LEU A 137 -1.73 16.05 -11.48
N LYS A 138 -1.18 15.22 -12.38
CA LYS A 138 -0.10 15.62 -13.28
C LYS A 138 -0.52 16.78 -14.19
N ALA A 139 -1.72 16.74 -14.76
CA ALA A 139 -2.23 17.84 -15.58
C ALA A 139 -2.37 19.16 -14.79
N ALA A 140 -2.75 19.08 -13.52
CA ALA A 140 -2.95 20.26 -12.67
C ALA A 140 -1.64 20.83 -12.09
N HIS A 141 -0.65 19.99 -11.80
CA HIS A 141 0.56 20.37 -11.05
C HIS A 141 1.87 20.20 -11.82
N GLY A 142 1.83 19.70 -13.06
CA GLY A 142 2.99 19.33 -13.86
C GLY A 142 3.64 18.00 -13.47
N HIS A 143 3.26 17.43 -12.32
CA HIS A 143 3.73 16.15 -11.80
C HIS A 143 2.66 15.52 -10.90
N ALA A 144 2.78 14.22 -10.63
CA ALA A 144 1.93 13.51 -9.67
C ALA A 144 2.77 12.64 -8.75
N LEU A 145 2.31 12.48 -7.51
CA LEU A 145 2.95 11.71 -6.46
C LEU A 145 2.00 10.61 -6.00
N LEU A 146 2.51 9.39 -5.90
CA LEU A 146 1.79 8.24 -5.41
C LEU A 146 2.48 7.71 -4.15
N TRP A 147 1.76 7.71 -3.03
CA TRP A 147 2.19 7.05 -1.81
C TRP A 147 1.37 5.79 -1.59
N ASP A 148 2.02 4.63 -1.61
CA ASP A 148 1.39 3.32 -1.43
C ASP A 148 1.59 2.88 0.02
N ALA A 149 0.55 3.00 0.84
CA ALA A 149 0.62 2.85 2.29
C ALA A 149 0.25 1.43 2.73
N HIS A 150 1.16 0.82 3.47
CA HIS A 150 1.05 -0.56 3.93
C HIS A 150 1.49 -0.75 5.38
N SER A 151 1.11 -1.89 5.94
CA SER A 151 1.63 -2.35 7.21
C SER A 151 1.60 -3.87 7.33
N ILE A 152 2.56 -4.42 8.07
CA ILE A 152 2.66 -5.86 8.33
C ILE A 152 3.10 -6.12 9.77
N MET A 153 2.79 -7.30 10.28
CA MET A 153 3.33 -7.78 11.56
C MET A 153 4.86 -7.70 11.57
N SER A 154 5.41 -7.37 12.74
CA SER A 154 6.84 -7.16 12.94
C SER A 154 7.72 -8.36 12.60
N GLU A 155 7.20 -9.57 12.73
CA GLU A 155 7.91 -10.83 12.53
C GLU A 155 7.01 -11.78 11.74
N VAL A 156 7.42 -12.11 10.52
CA VAL A 156 6.73 -13.06 9.65
C VAL A 156 7.79 -14.01 9.08
N PRO A 157 8.13 -15.10 9.80
CA PRO A 157 9.26 -15.96 9.47
C PRO A 157 9.23 -16.54 8.05
N ALA A 158 8.04 -16.79 7.51
CA ALA A 158 7.86 -17.29 6.14
C ALA A 158 8.21 -16.25 5.05
N LEU A 159 8.22 -14.95 5.39
CA LEU A 159 8.49 -13.87 4.45
C LEU A 159 9.85 -13.21 4.64
N PHE A 160 10.36 -13.14 5.86
CA PHE A 160 11.65 -12.53 6.18
C PHE A 160 12.20 -13.01 7.53
N ALA A 161 13.52 -12.98 7.65
CA ALA A 161 14.21 -13.35 8.88
C ALA A 161 14.19 -12.20 9.91
N GLY A 162 13.94 -12.54 11.17
CA GLY A 162 14.01 -11.62 12.29
C GLY A 162 12.92 -10.54 12.26
N LYS A 163 13.21 -9.46 12.98
CA LYS A 163 12.27 -8.36 13.23
C LYS A 163 12.46 -7.24 12.21
N LEU A 164 11.39 -6.91 11.50
CA LEU A 164 11.39 -5.88 10.46
C LEU A 164 11.70 -4.49 11.04
N PRO A 165 12.48 -3.62 10.36
CA PRO A 165 12.52 -2.18 10.64
C PRO A 165 11.11 -1.58 10.68
N VAL A 166 10.93 -0.46 11.38
CA VAL A 166 9.60 0.15 11.50
C VAL A 166 9.17 0.81 10.19
N LEU A 167 10.08 1.55 9.54
CA LEU A 167 9.83 2.26 8.29
C LEU A 167 10.56 1.55 7.14
N ASN A 168 9.84 0.87 6.25
CA ASN A 168 10.44 0.19 5.10
C ASN A 168 9.99 0.88 3.82
N LEU A 169 10.80 1.80 3.32
CA LEU A 169 10.56 2.53 2.07
C LEU A 169 10.86 1.62 0.87
N GLY A 170 10.01 1.67 -0.15
CA GLY A 170 10.18 0.95 -1.40
C GLY A 170 10.08 1.89 -2.60
N THR A 171 11.15 1.99 -3.38
CA THR A 171 11.25 2.87 -4.56
C THR A 171 11.56 2.11 -5.85
N PHE A 172 11.27 0.81 -5.86
CA PHE A 172 11.61 -0.13 -6.92
C PHE A 172 13.10 -0.11 -7.28
N ASP A 173 13.96 -0.13 -6.25
CA ASP A 173 15.42 0.04 -6.38
C ASP A 173 15.78 1.36 -7.09
N GLY A 174 15.08 2.44 -6.76
CA GLY A 174 15.30 3.79 -7.30
C GLY A 174 14.64 4.06 -8.65
N ARG A 175 13.81 3.15 -9.18
CA ARG A 175 13.16 3.30 -10.49
C ARG A 175 11.79 3.97 -10.44
N SER A 176 11.12 4.01 -9.30
CA SER A 176 9.76 4.55 -9.20
C SER A 176 9.71 6.03 -8.81
N CYS A 177 10.81 6.62 -8.34
CA CYS A 177 10.93 8.04 -8.01
C CYS A 177 12.33 8.58 -8.34
N SER A 178 12.53 9.90 -8.33
CA SER A 178 13.86 10.47 -8.54
C SER A 178 14.78 10.21 -7.33
N ALA A 179 16.09 10.18 -7.55
CA ALA A 179 17.07 10.06 -6.47
C ALA A 179 16.96 11.20 -5.45
N HIS A 180 16.62 12.41 -5.90
CA HIS A 180 16.41 13.55 -5.01
C HIS A 180 15.25 13.31 -4.02
N ILE A 181 14.11 12.82 -4.51
CA ILE A 181 12.95 12.46 -3.68
C ILE A 181 13.34 11.37 -2.68
N GLN A 182 14.00 10.30 -3.15
CA GLN A 182 14.41 9.20 -2.28
C GLN A 182 15.31 9.69 -1.14
N SER A 183 16.36 10.45 -1.47
CA SER A 183 17.29 11.00 -0.46
C SER A 183 16.59 11.90 0.55
N ALA A 184 15.59 12.70 0.13
CA ALA A 184 14.83 13.54 1.04
C ALA A 184 13.98 12.72 2.02
N LEU A 185 13.36 11.63 1.56
CA LEU A 185 12.59 10.72 2.40
C LEU A 185 13.48 9.90 3.34
N ASP A 186 14.63 9.43 2.86
CA ASP A 186 15.62 8.73 3.66
C ASP A 186 16.12 9.61 4.81
N ALA A 187 16.36 10.90 4.56
CA ALA A 187 16.76 11.86 5.59
C ALA A 187 15.69 12.03 6.69
N VAL A 188 14.42 12.17 6.31
CA VAL A 188 13.31 12.23 7.29
C VAL A 188 13.24 10.94 8.09
N ALA A 189 13.29 9.78 7.44
CA ALA A 189 13.23 8.48 8.10
C ALA A 189 14.41 8.29 9.09
N ALA A 190 15.63 8.66 8.69
CA ALA A 190 16.82 8.57 9.53
C ALA A 190 16.80 9.52 10.74
N SER A 191 16.13 10.68 10.61
CA SER A 191 15.94 11.62 11.73
C SER A 191 14.81 11.23 12.69
N SER A 192 13.99 10.26 12.30
CA SER A 192 12.85 9.79 13.09
C SER A 192 13.31 8.89 14.25
N PRO A 193 12.48 8.67 15.29
CA PRO A 193 12.80 7.75 16.38
C PRO A 193 12.66 6.26 15.97
N TYR A 194 12.39 5.98 14.70
CA TYR A 194 12.06 4.65 14.19
C TYR A 194 13.21 4.10 13.36
N SER A 195 13.47 2.79 13.48
CA SER A 195 14.39 2.13 12.56
C SER A 195 13.82 2.15 11.14
N SER A 196 14.68 2.43 10.17
CA SER A 196 14.29 2.53 8.76
C SER A 196 15.20 1.74 7.85
N VAL A 197 14.66 1.37 6.69
CA VAL A 197 15.42 0.81 5.55
C VAL A 197 14.73 1.23 4.26
N CYS A 198 15.51 1.45 3.20
CA CYS A 198 15.00 1.71 1.86
C CYS A 198 15.39 0.54 0.94
N ASN A 199 14.42 0.02 0.18
CA ASN A 199 14.56 -1.14 -0.71
C ASN A 199 15.17 -2.39 -0.03
N GLY A 200 14.84 -2.60 1.25
CA GLY A 200 15.15 -3.83 1.98
C GLY A 200 14.26 -4.99 1.53
N ARG A 201 13.48 -5.56 2.47
CA ARG A 201 12.51 -6.62 2.13
C ARG A 201 11.40 -6.14 1.20
N PHE A 202 10.93 -4.91 1.42
CA PHE A 202 9.85 -4.29 0.66
C PHE A 202 10.43 -3.23 -0.26
N LYS A 203 10.41 -3.51 -1.56
CA LYS A 203 10.96 -2.61 -2.59
C LYS A 203 9.89 -1.87 -3.38
N GLY A 204 8.62 -1.99 -3.02
CA GLY A 204 7.49 -1.55 -3.84
C GLY A 204 6.81 -2.72 -4.55
N GLY A 205 5.49 -2.82 -4.35
CA GLY A 205 4.58 -3.76 -4.97
C GLY A 205 4.17 -3.35 -6.40
N TYR A 206 3.10 -3.94 -6.91
CA TYR A 206 2.63 -3.66 -8.27
C TYR A 206 2.28 -2.18 -8.47
N ILE A 207 1.54 -1.57 -7.55
CA ILE A 207 1.11 -0.17 -7.62
C ILE A 207 2.32 0.76 -7.78
N THR A 208 3.32 0.60 -6.91
CA THR A 208 4.55 1.41 -6.96
C THR A 208 5.32 1.22 -8.27
N ARG A 209 5.48 -0.03 -8.72
CA ARG A 209 6.24 -0.38 -9.93
C ARG A 209 5.55 0.05 -11.22
N HIS A 210 4.23 -0.12 -11.27
CA HIS A 210 3.44 0.12 -12.48
C HIS A 210 3.22 1.62 -12.69
N TYR A 211 2.90 2.36 -11.63
CA TYR A 211 2.57 3.77 -11.75
C TYR A 211 3.78 4.70 -11.63
N GLY A 212 4.84 4.26 -10.92
CA GLY A 212 6.09 5.00 -10.82
C GLY A 212 6.77 5.14 -12.18
N ARG A 213 6.67 6.32 -12.77
CA ARG A 213 7.20 6.69 -14.09
C ARG A 213 7.88 8.05 -13.97
N PRO A 214 9.03 8.14 -13.27
CA PRO A 214 9.67 9.42 -12.94
C PRO A 214 10.04 10.24 -14.18
N ASP A 215 10.46 9.58 -15.27
CA ASP A 215 10.75 10.25 -16.56
C ASP A 215 9.51 10.88 -17.20
N HIS A 216 8.32 10.47 -16.78
CA HIS A 216 7.04 11.04 -17.17
C HIS A 216 6.41 11.89 -16.04
N GLY A 217 7.18 12.30 -15.03
CA GLY A 217 6.71 13.17 -13.95
C GLY A 217 5.70 12.52 -13.00
N ILE A 218 5.68 11.19 -12.90
CA ILE A 218 4.90 10.46 -11.88
C ILE A 218 5.88 9.73 -10.96
N HIS A 219 5.95 10.15 -9.70
CA HIS A 219 6.83 9.51 -8.71
C HIS A 219 6.00 8.67 -7.75
N ALA A 220 6.40 7.44 -7.50
CA ALA A 220 5.71 6.52 -6.59
C ALA A 220 6.67 5.99 -5.52
N VAL A 221 6.18 5.91 -4.29
CA VAL A 221 6.91 5.36 -3.14
C VAL A 221 5.95 4.50 -2.33
N GLN A 222 6.38 3.29 -1.98
CA GLN A 222 5.72 2.46 -0.96
C GLN A 222 6.31 2.74 0.42
N LEU A 223 5.47 2.77 1.45
CA LEU A 223 5.90 2.62 2.83
C LEU A 223 5.21 1.43 3.48
N GLU A 224 6.00 0.43 3.85
CA GLU A 224 5.58 -0.69 4.66
C GLU A 224 5.94 -0.44 6.13
N LEU A 225 4.92 -0.35 6.99
CA LEU A 225 5.07 -0.12 8.42
C LEU A 225 5.08 -1.42 9.22
N ALA A 226 5.97 -1.54 10.21
CA ALA A 226 5.79 -2.57 11.23
C ALA A 226 4.64 -2.20 12.18
N GLN A 227 3.61 -3.03 12.27
CA GLN A 227 2.36 -2.75 13.00
C GLN A 227 2.56 -2.40 14.48
N ARG A 228 3.59 -2.94 15.14
CA ARG A 228 3.98 -2.58 16.53
C ARG A 228 4.13 -1.08 16.79
N SER A 229 4.38 -0.30 15.74
CA SER A 229 4.61 1.15 15.80
C SER A 229 3.32 1.95 16.05
N TYR A 230 2.14 1.35 15.95
CA TYR A 230 0.87 2.04 16.15
C TYR A 230 -0.25 1.14 16.70
N MET A 231 -0.03 -0.17 16.85
CA MET A 231 -1.01 -1.09 17.40
C MET A 231 -0.37 -2.23 18.20
N ASN A 232 -1.19 -2.96 18.95
CA ASN A 232 -0.83 -4.21 19.58
C ASN A 232 -1.13 -5.36 18.60
N GLU A 233 -0.08 -5.97 18.05
CA GLU A 233 -0.17 -7.03 17.02
C GLU A 233 -0.89 -8.30 17.51
N LYS A 234 -0.93 -8.57 18.82
CA LYS A 234 -1.63 -9.75 19.37
C LYS A 234 -3.14 -9.55 19.51
N THR A 235 -3.53 -8.34 19.95
CA THR A 235 -4.95 -8.02 20.24
C THR A 235 -5.62 -7.26 19.11
N LEU A 236 -4.85 -6.88 18.09
CA LEU A 236 -5.23 -6.02 16.97
C LEU A 236 -5.74 -4.62 17.38
N ARG A 237 -5.54 -4.23 18.64
CA ARG A 237 -6.00 -2.96 19.18
C ARG A 237 -5.06 -1.82 18.79
N TYR A 238 -5.64 -0.76 18.24
CA TYR A 238 -4.95 0.50 17.96
C TYR A 238 -4.41 1.14 19.24
N ASP A 239 -3.16 1.60 19.21
CA ASP A 239 -2.50 2.28 20.33
C ASP A 239 -2.38 3.77 20.02
N ALA A 240 -3.25 4.58 20.63
CA ALA A 240 -3.34 6.01 20.31
C ALA A 240 -2.04 6.78 20.59
N SER A 241 -1.29 6.40 21.64
CA SER A 241 -0.05 7.09 22.02
C SER A 241 1.05 6.82 20.99
N ARG A 242 1.28 5.55 20.66
CA ARG A 242 2.26 5.17 19.63
C ARG A 242 1.88 5.72 18.26
N SER A 243 0.60 5.66 17.93
CA SER A 243 0.10 6.20 16.67
C SER A 243 0.30 7.71 16.55
N ALA A 244 0.04 8.48 17.61
CA ALA A 244 0.24 9.93 17.58
C ALA A 244 1.71 10.32 17.33
N GLN A 245 2.66 9.52 17.83
CA GLN A 245 4.08 9.70 17.53
C GLN A 245 4.38 9.37 16.07
N LEU A 246 3.87 8.23 15.57
CA LEU A 246 4.09 7.80 14.19
C LEU A 246 3.48 8.78 13.17
N VAL A 247 2.29 9.31 13.44
CA VAL A 247 1.61 10.28 12.59
C VAL A 247 2.43 11.54 12.39
N ARG A 248 3.24 11.98 13.37
CA ARG A 248 4.16 13.13 13.18
C ARG A 248 5.20 12.81 12.10
N THR A 249 5.84 11.65 12.19
CA THR A 249 6.82 11.20 11.18
C THR A 249 6.17 10.99 9.82
N LEU A 250 4.99 10.37 9.74
CA LEU A 250 4.27 10.17 8.48
C LEU A 250 3.87 11.50 7.84
N ARG A 251 3.42 12.47 8.63
CA ARG A 251 3.09 13.81 8.13
C ARG A 251 4.32 14.49 7.55
N GLU A 252 5.46 14.39 8.23
CA GLU A 252 6.72 14.94 7.73
C GLU A 252 7.18 14.27 6.43
N LEU A 253 7.09 12.94 6.34
CA LEU A 253 7.40 12.20 5.11
C LEU A 253 6.53 12.66 3.93
N LEU A 254 5.20 12.74 4.11
CA LEU A 254 4.30 13.16 3.04
C LEU A 254 4.50 14.62 2.62
N LEU A 255 4.74 15.53 3.58
CA LEU A 255 5.04 16.93 3.27
C LEU A 255 6.37 17.07 2.54
N THR A 256 7.40 16.33 2.94
CA THR A 256 8.69 16.27 2.25
C THR A 256 8.55 15.69 0.85
N PHE A 257 7.73 14.66 0.66
CA PHE A 257 7.44 14.10 -0.66
C PHE A 257 6.82 15.15 -1.60
N ILE A 258 5.81 15.88 -1.12
CA ILE A 258 5.16 16.97 -1.85
C ILE A 258 6.15 18.09 -2.20
N GLN A 259 7.07 18.42 -1.30
CA GLN A 259 8.02 19.52 -1.49
C GLN A 259 9.18 19.16 -2.44
N SER A 260 9.71 17.93 -2.33
CA SER A 260 10.87 17.46 -3.10
C SER A 260 10.59 17.22 -4.58
N ALA A 261 9.32 17.07 -4.96
CA ALA A 261 8.92 16.92 -6.36
C ALA A 261 8.76 18.24 -7.12
N LYS A 262 8.87 19.40 -6.44
CA LYS A 262 8.84 20.69 -7.12
C LYS A 262 10.06 20.82 -8.02
N PRO A 263 9.91 21.17 -9.30
CA PRO A 263 11.07 21.44 -10.16
C PRO A 263 11.91 22.55 -9.52
N ALA A 264 13.24 22.41 -9.59
CA ALA A 264 14.15 23.46 -9.17
C ALA A 264 13.71 24.76 -9.87
N ARG A 265 13.47 25.83 -9.09
CA ARG A 265 13.21 27.14 -9.69
C ARG A 265 14.41 27.47 -10.56
N VAL A 266 14.21 27.53 -11.87
CA VAL A 266 15.18 28.16 -12.76
C VAL A 266 15.32 29.58 -12.25
N GLN A 267 16.47 29.91 -11.67
CA GLN A 267 16.83 31.30 -11.42
C GLN A 267 16.98 31.93 -12.80
N THR A 268 15.95 32.66 -13.23
CA THR A 268 16.04 33.63 -14.32
C THR A 268 16.73 34.88 -13.83
#